data_AF-A0A938ILK7-F1
#
_entry.id   AF-A0A938ILK7-F1
#
_cell.length_a   1.000
_cell.length_b   1.000
_cell.length_c   1.000
_cell.angle_alpha   90.00
_cell.angle_beta   90.00
_cell.angle_gamma   90.00
#
_symmetry.space_group_name_H-M   'P 1'
#
loop_
_entity.id
_entity.type
_entity.pdbx_description
1 polymer ?
#
loop_
_entity_poly.entity_id
_entity_poly.type
_entity_poly.pdbx_seq_one_letter_code
_entity_poly.pdbx_strand_id
1 'polypeptide(L)'
;MSEPSDSPATRRLSPSACVVIGLAFLLVFGPVVAKEAPREVGRWYLAAAFEHRANKAYAEALDAVDGALAVAGDQADFLLLRAAIHVDRNAFEEAEQDLHAALSASDDIERVAVYVACGEHHQRMRRWKAALDDWKAIAELSKASPGAIHGADLLNSVAYMRALANVELEQGLADINAAIAQSKSDNAQYLDTRGFLLYRLGQFSRALADLDRAVALFRKERTDLLESLDETMKAYVDQRVPNEAKKTIDRTLAVLLYHRSLAQDLFDEQKGAADLSEIRGLGFEPGEQLY
;
A
#
# COMPACT_ATOMS: atom_id res chain seq x y z
N MET A 1 -64.29 41.45 -16.14
CA MET A 1 -63.52 40.24 -16.49
C MET A 1 -62.66 39.91 -15.30
N SER A 2 -63.06 38.92 -14.52
CA SER A 2 -62.32 38.43 -13.36
C SER A 2 -62.31 36.91 -13.48
N GLU A 3 -61.18 36.33 -13.88
CA GLU A 3 -60.98 34.88 -13.85
C GLU A 3 -60.78 34.42 -12.40
N PRO A 4 -61.42 33.33 -11.95
CA PRO A 4 -61.12 32.75 -10.66
C PRO A 4 -59.83 31.94 -10.74
N SER A 5 -58.87 32.28 -9.90
CA SER A 5 -57.66 31.51 -9.63
C SER A 5 -58.04 30.19 -8.92
N ASP A 6 -58.12 29.09 -9.67
CA ASP A 6 -58.17 27.74 -9.11
C ASP A 6 -56.77 27.34 -8.61
N SER A 7 -56.59 27.37 -7.29
CA SER A 7 -55.41 26.78 -6.66
C SER A 7 -55.56 25.25 -6.64
N PRO A 8 -54.55 24.47 -7.06
CA PRO A 8 -54.68 23.02 -7.13
C PRO A 8 -54.90 22.43 -5.73
N ALA A 9 -56.09 21.84 -5.52
CA ALA A 9 -56.43 21.12 -4.31
C ALA A 9 -55.43 19.98 -4.07
N THR A 10 -54.63 20.08 -3.02
CA THR A 10 -53.72 19.02 -2.60
C THR A 10 -54.54 17.84 -2.07
N ARG A 11 -54.80 16.84 -2.92
CA ARG A 11 -55.45 15.59 -2.49
C ARG A 11 -54.55 14.88 -1.48
N ARG A 12 -54.93 14.92 -0.20
CA ARG A 12 -54.30 14.13 0.86
C ARG A 12 -54.69 12.66 0.71
N LEU A 13 -53.69 11.79 0.77
CA LEU A 13 -53.88 10.34 0.76
C LEU A 13 -54.70 9.88 1.98
N SER A 14 -55.52 8.85 1.81
CA SER A 14 -56.25 8.24 2.93
C SER A 14 -55.29 7.44 3.83
N PRO A 15 -55.61 7.27 5.13
CA PRO A 15 -54.77 6.47 6.04
C PRO A 15 -54.47 5.07 5.50
N SER A 16 -55.47 4.41 4.90
CA SER A 16 -55.32 3.09 4.29
C SER A 16 -54.40 3.09 3.08
N ALA A 17 -54.46 4.14 2.24
CA ALA A 17 -53.55 4.28 1.11
C ALA A 17 -52.09 4.49 1.57
N CYS A 18 -51.87 5.27 2.64
CA CYS A 18 -50.56 5.42 3.25
C CYS A 18 -50.01 4.10 3.81
N VAL A 19 -50.85 3.26 4.43
CA VAL A 19 -50.44 1.94 4.93
C VAL A 19 -50.05 1.01 3.78
N VAL A 20 -50.83 0.95 2.70
CA VAL A 20 -50.53 0.10 1.54
C VAL A 20 -49.22 0.56 0.85
N ILE A 21 -49.04 1.85 0.68
CA ILE A 21 -47.79 2.42 0.12
C ILE A 21 -46.60 2.12 1.04
N GLY A 22 -46.75 2.27 2.36
CA GLY A 22 -45.71 1.95 3.33
C GLY A 22 -45.32 0.48 3.33
N LEU A 23 -46.30 -0.44 3.24
CA LEU A 23 -46.04 -1.88 3.12
C LEU A 23 -45.35 -2.23 1.80
N ALA A 24 -45.79 -1.65 0.68
CA ALA A 24 -45.13 -1.84 -0.61
C ALA A 24 -43.68 -1.31 -0.59
N PHE A 25 -43.45 -0.17 0.06
CA PHE A 25 -42.11 0.38 0.24
C PHE A 25 -41.23 -0.54 1.09
N LEU A 26 -41.72 -1.04 2.23
CA LEU A 26 -40.97 -1.99 3.06
C LEU A 26 -40.69 -3.31 2.35
N LEU A 27 -41.60 -3.79 1.50
CA LEU A 27 -41.41 -5.03 0.75
C LEU A 27 -40.36 -4.88 -0.36
N VAL A 28 -40.31 -3.72 -1.02
CA VAL A 28 -39.35 -3.43 -2.09
C VAL A 28 -37.99 -2.99 -1.55
N PHE A 29 -37.97 -2.03 -0.62
CA PHE A 29 -36.74 -1.41 -0.13
C PHE A 29 -36.26 -1.97 1.21
N GLY A 30 -37.11 -2.62 2.01
CA GLY A 30 -36.73 -3.18 3.30
C GLY A 30 -35.55 -4.17 3.22
N PRO A 31 -35.53 -5.13 2.28
CA PRO A 31 -34.39 -6.04 2.11
C PRO A 31 -33.10 -5.30 1.70
N VAL A 32 -33.20 -4.27 0.85
CA VAL A 32 -32.06 -3.46 0.42
C VAL A 32 -31.53 -2.63 1.59
N VAL A 33 -32.40 -1.95 2.33
CA VAL A 33 -32.02 -1.16 3.50
C VAL A 33 -31.42 -2.04 4.58
N ALA A 34 -32.01 -3.21 4.86
CA ALA A 34 -31.48 -4.15 5.84
C ALA A 34 -30.08 -4.67 5.47
N LYS A 35 -29.78 -4.78 4.17
CA LYS A 35 -28.48 -5.23 3.68
C LYS A 35 -27.44 -4.11 3.58
N GLU A 36 -27.81 -2.96 3.05
CA GLU A 36 -26.87 -1.89 2.70
C GLU A 36 -26.70 -0.85 3.81
N ALA A 37 -27.72 -0.59 4.64
CA ALA A 37 -27.58 0.41 5.72
C ALA A 37 -26.46 0.07 6.72
N PRO A 38 -26.27 -1.19 7.16
CA PRO A 38 -25.15 -1.51 8.03
C PRO A 38 -23.79 -1.26 7.35
N ARG A 39 -23.68 -1.53 6.05
CA ARG A 39 -22.46 -1.28 5.27
C ARG A 39 -22.14 0.20 5.15
N GLU A 40 -23.15 1.03 4.85
CA GLU A 40 -22.95 2.47 4.77
C GLU A 40 -22.58 3.07 6.13
N VAL A 41 -23.21 2.62 7.22
CA VAL A 41 -22.81 3.02 8.58
C VAL A 41 -21.36 2.58 8.87
N GLY A 42 -20.98 1.36 8.50
CA GLY A 42 -19.61 0.86 8.59
C GLY A 42 -18.60 1.74 7.85
N ARG A 43 -18.94 2.24 6.66
CA ARG A 43 -18.07 3.16 5.89
C ARG A 43 -17.85 4.50 6.59
N TRP A 44 -18.82 5.00 7.35
CA TRP A 44 -18.67 6.24 8.11
C TRP A 44 -17.70 6.05 9.27
N TYR A 45 -17.79 4.91 9.96
CA TYR A 45 -16.82 4.49 10.96
C TYR A 45 -15.43 4.31 10.35
N LEU A 46 -15.32 3.70 9.18
CA LEU A 46 -14.06 3.54 8.46
C LEU A 46 -13.42 4.90 8.13
N ALA A 47 -14.21 5.87 7.65
CA ALA A 47 -13.72 7.23 7.39
C ALA A 47 -13.22 7.92 8.67
N ALA A 48 -13.95 7.78 9.78
CA ALA A 48 -13.51 8.29 11.08
C ALA A 48 -12.21 7.62 11.55
N ALA A 49 -12.10 6.30 11.38
CA ALA A 49 -10.89 5.55 11.71
C ALA A 49 -9.68 6.01 10.90
N PHE A 50 -9.84 6.29 9.60
CA PHE A 50 -8.77 6.86 8.76
C PHE A 50 -8.29 8.21 9.27
N GLU A 51 -9.21 9.12 9.64
CA GLU A 51 -8.85 10.43 10.19
C GLU A 51 -8.14 10.30 11.55
N HIS A 52 -8.65 9.46 12.44
CA HIS A 52 -8.00 9.21 13.73
C HIS A 52 -6.59 8.61 13.55
N ARG A 53 -6.45 7.63 12.66
CA ARG A 53 -5.16 7.01 12.31
C ARG A 53 -4.19 8.05 11.74
N ALA A 54 -4.64 8.90 10.82
CA ALA A 54 -3.82 9.96 10.23
C ALA A 54 -3.37 11.01 11.26
N ASN A 55 -4.13 11.18 12.35
CA ASN A 55 -3.77 12.01 13.51
C ASN A 55 -2.99 11.24 14.59
N LYS A 56 -2.66 9.97 14.35
CA LYS A 56 -2.01 9.05 15.32
C LYS A 56 -2.83 8.83 16.60
N ALA A 57 -4.13 9.15 16.56
CA ALA A 57 -5.10 8.88 17.61
C ALA A 57 -5.55 7.41 17.50
N TYR A 58 -4.62 6.51 17.78
CA TYR A 58 -4.82 5.10 17.41
C TYR A 58 -5.85 4.37 18.28
N ALA A 59 -6.13 4.84 19.50
CA ALA A 59 -7.18 4.25 20.32
C ALA A 59 -8.56 4.54 19.71
N GLU A 60 -8.80 5.81 19.38
CA GLU A 60 -10.02 6.28 18.72
C GLU A 60 -10.18 5.68 17.32
N ALA A 61 -9.07 5.46 16.61
CA ALA A 61 -9.09 4.76 15.32
C ALA A 61 -9.55 3.30 15.47
N LEU A 62 -9.03 2.57 16.46
CA LEU A 62 -9.46 1.19 16.73
C LEU A 62 -10.91 1.14 17.18
N ASP A 63 -11.34 2.03 18.08
CA ASP A 63 -12.74 2.11 18.54
C ASP A 63 -13.70 2.32 17.36
N ALA A 64 -13.31 3.18 16.40
CA ALA A 64 -14.08 3.40 15.19
C ALA A 64 -14.12 2.14 14.30
N VAL A 65 -13.01 1.43 14.10
CA VAL A 65 -13.01 0.17 13.33
C VAL A 65 -13.83 -0.91 14.01
N ASP A 66 -13.73 -1.05 15.34
CA ASP A 66 -14.53 -2.02 16.10
C ASP A 66 -16.03 -1.69 16.02
N GLY A 67 -16.39 -0.41 15.97
CA GLY A 67 -17.75 0.04 15.67
C GLY A 67 -18.21 -0.36 14.25
N ALA A 68 -17.33 -0.26 13.25
CA ALA A 68 -17.62 -0.72 11.89
C ALA A 68 -17.88 -2.23 11.85
N LEU A 69 -16.99 -3.02 12.46
CA LEU A 69 -17.09 -4.47 12.54
C LEU A 69 -18.36 -4.92 13.27
N ALA A 70 -18.73 -4.23 14.35
CA ALA A 70 -19.94 -4.54 15.12
C ALA A 70 -21.23 -4.32 14.32
N VAL A 71 -21.27 -3.33 13.43
CA VAL A 71 -22.47 -3.00 12.64
C VAL A 71 -22.50 -3.75 11.32
N ALA A 72 -21.37 -3.83 10.63
CA ALA A 72 -21.27 -4.28 9.24
C ALA A 72 -20.64 -5.68 9.07
N GLY A 73 -20.20 -6.30 10.16
CA GLY A 73 -19.56 -7.62 10.19
C GLY A 73 -18.09 -7.59 9.76
N ASP A 74 -17.47 -8.77 9.77
CA ASP A 74 -16.06 -9.00 9.45
C ASP A 74 -15.81 -8.86 7.94
N GLN A 75 -15.81 -7.63 7.43
CA GLN A 75 -15.40 -7.33 6.05
C GLN A 75 -13.89 -7.11 5.99
N ALA A 76 -13.29 -7.53 4.88
CA ALA A 76 -11.84 -7.52 4.71
C ALA A 76 -11.25 -6.09 4.84
N ASP A 77 -11.94 -5.07 4.33
CA ASP A 77 -11.51 -3.67 4.40
C ASP A 77 -11.40 -3.14 5.83
N PHE A 78 -12.36 -3.45 6.72
CA PHE A 78 -12.28 -3.07 8.14
C PHE A 78 -11.12 -3.77 8.84
N LEU A 79 -10.97 -5.08 8.62
CA LEU A 79 -9.89 -5.88 9.21
C LEU A 79 -8.51 -5.41 8.72
N LEU A 80 -8.38 -5.07 7.44
CA LEU A 80 -7.16 -4.49 6.88
C LEU A 80 -6.81 -3.14 7.51
N LEU A 81 -7.79 -2.26 7.74
CA LEU A 81 -7.52 -1.01 8.44
C LEU A 81 -7.09 -1.25 9.89
N ARG A 82 -7.73 -2.19 10.60
CA ARG A 82 -7.35 -2.54 11.97
C ARG A 82 -5.93 -3.09 12.04
N ALA A 83 -5.58 -4.02 11.14
CA ALA A 83 -4.23 -4.53 10.99
C ALA A 83 -3.22 -3.41 10.73
N ALA A 84 -3.53 -2.47 9.85
CA ALA A 84 -2.66 -1.35 9.54
C ALA A 84 -2.46 -0.41 10.75
N ILE A 85 -3.49 -0.19 11.57
CA ILE A 85 -3.38 0.58 12.83
C ILE A 85 -2.50 -0.18 13.84
N HIS A 86 -2.67 -1.50 13.94
CA HIS A 86 -1.83 -2.35 14.79
C HIS A 86 -0.35 -2.29 14.34
N VAL A 87 -0.09 -2.36 13.04
CA VAL A 87 1.24 -2.17 12.46
C VAL A 87 1.84 -0.80 12.82
N ASP A 88 1.08 0.30 12.70
CA ASP A 88 1.57 1.64 13.03
C ASP A 88 1.97 1.78 14.51
N ARG A 89 1.40 0.94 15.37
CA ARG A 89 1.70 0.87 16.81
C ARG A 89 2.73 -0.20 17.19
N ASN A 90 3.28 -0.93 16.22
CA ASN A 90 4.15 -2.10 16.42
C ASN A 90 3.48 -3.27 17.18
N ALA A 91 2.15 -3.37 17.12
CA ALA A 91 1.37 -4.48 17.65
C ALA A 91 1.24 -5.58 16.57
N PHE A 92 2.35 -6.27 16.31
CA PHE A 92 2.47 -7.10 15.10
C PHE A 92 1.65 -8.38 15.19
N GLU A 93 1.53 -8.99 16.37
CA GLU A 93 0.74 -10.20 16.58
C GLU A 93 -0.75 -9.95 16.34
N GLU A 94 -1.28 -8.82 16.80
CA GLU A 94 -2.67 -8.41 16.55
C GLU A 94 -2.91 -8.11 15.06
N ALA A 95 -1.95 -7.45 14.40
CA ALA A 95 -2.02 -7.24 12.97
C ALA A 95 -2.05 -8.56 12.18
N GLU A 96 -1.24 -9.55 12.58
CA GLU A 96 -1.20 -10.87 11.95
C GLU A 96 -2.54 -11.62 12.09
N GLN A 97 -3.21 -11.49 13.25
CA GLN A 97 -4.55 -12.05 13.46
C GLN A 97 -5.59 -11.40 12.54
N ASP A 98 -5.57 -10.08 12.44
CA ASP A 98 -6.50 -9.33 11.60
C ASP A 98 -6.29 -9.62 10.10
N LEU A 99 -5.05 -9.76 9.66
CA LEU A 99 -4.73 -10.16 8.28
C LEU A 99 -5.24 -11.56 7.96
N HIS A 100 -5.12 -12.50 8.90
CA HIS A 100 -5.67 -13.85 8.72
C HIS A 100 -7.20 -13.86 8.67
N ALA A 101 -7.84 -13.06 9.52
CA ALA A 101 -9.29 -12.85 9.48
C ALA A 101 -9.70 -12.21 8.14
N ALA A 102 -8.97 -11.21 7.65
CA ALA A 102 -9.23 -10.55 6.37
C ALA A 102 -9.12 -11.52 5.20
N LEU A 103 -8.10 -12.41 5.19
CA LEU A 103 -7.98 -13.47 4.17
C LEU A 103 -9.20 -14.39 4.17
N SER A 104 -9.70 -14.75 5.35
CA SER A 104 -10.87 -15.62 5.52
C SER A 104 -12.16 -14.95 5.09
N ALA A 105 -12.27 -13.63 5.28
CA ALA A 105 -13.42 -12.82 4.89
C ALA A 105 -13.42 -12.41 3.40
N SER A 106 -12.25 -12.39 2.77
CA SER A 106 -12.08 -11.88 1.40
C SER A 106 -12.62 -12.81 0.31
N ASP A 107 -13.15 -12.20 -0.76
CA ASP A 107 -13.34 -12.88 -2.04
C ASP A 107 -12.07 -12.85 -2.92
N ASP A 108 -12.11 -13.46 -4.11
CA ASP A 108 -10.93 -13.53 -5.01
C ASP A 108 -10.43 -12.15 -5.46
N ILE A 109 -11.31 -11.15 -5.54
CA ILE A 109 -10.96 -9.79 -5.95
C ILE A 109 -10.25 -9.08 -4.79
N GLU A 110 -10.77 -9.23 -3.58
CA GLU A 110 -10.23 -8.62 -2.36
C GLU A 110 -8.92 -9.28 -1.91
N ARG A 111 -8.73 -10.58 -2.18
CA ARG A 111 -7.54 -11.35 -1.79
C ARG A 111 -6.22 -10.69 -2.19
N VAL A 112 -6.17 -10.02 -3.35
CA VAL A 112 -4.96 -9.31 -3.80
C VAL A 112 -4.57 -8.22 -2.81
N ALA A 113 -5.52 -7.37 -2.41
CA ALA A 113 -5.27 -6.30 -1.45
C ALA A 113 -4.86 -6.86 -0.08
N VAL A 114 -5.45 -7.99 0.32
CA VAL A 114 -5.08 -8.64 1.58
C VAL A 114 -3.65 -9.18 1.53
N TYR A 115 -3.25 -9.88 0.46
CA TYR A 115 -1.87 -10.36 0.32
C TYR A 115 -0.84 -9.23 0.23
N VAL A 116 -1.19 -8.08 -0.37
CA VAL A 116 -0.33 -6.88 -0.32
C VAL A 116 -0.09 -6.46 1.13
N ALA A 117 -1.16 -6.37 1.93
CA ALA A 117 -1.05 -6.02 3.34
C ALA A 117 -0.25 -7.05 4.15
N CYS A 118 -0.42 -8.35 3.87
CA CYS A 118 0.41 -9.42 4.47
C CYS A 118 1.89 -9.25 4.10
N GLY A 119 2.19 -9.02 2.82
CA GLY A 119 3.55 -8.81 2.35
C GLY A 119 4.23 -7.63 3.03
N GLU A 120 3.55 -6.48 3.13
CA GLU A 120 4.05 -5.30 3.83
C GLU A 120 4.24 -5.54 5.34
N HIS A 121 3.30 -6.25 5.97
CA HIS A 121 3.39 -6.62 7.38
C HIS A 121 4.61 -7.50 7.64
N HIS A 122 4.80 -8.55 6.84
CA HIS A 122 5.94 -9.45 6.96
C HIS A 122 7.26 -8.76 6.60
N GLN A 123 7.27 -7.80 5.65
CA GLN A 123 8.44 -6.96 5.36
C GLN A 123 8.84 -6.11 6.58
N ARG A 124 7.88 -5.43 7.22
CA ARG A 124 8.13 -4.67 8.46
C ARG A 124 8.69 -5.55 9.57
N MET A 125 8.23 -6.79 9.65
CA MET A 125 8.73 -7.79 10.58
C MET A 125 10.06 -8.45 10.15
N ARG A 126 10.57 -8.09 8.97
CA ARG A 126 11.75 -8.73 8.32
C ARG A 126 11.61 -10.24 8.17
N ARG A 127 10.37 -10.74 8.09
CA ARG A 127 10.04 -12.14 7.78
C ARG A 127 10.07 -12.33 6.27
N TRP A 128 11.24 -12.14 5.66
CA TRP A 128 11.40 -12.04 4.20
C TRP A 128 10.86 -13.24 3.41
N LYS A 129 10.95 -14.45 3.97
CA LYS A 129 10.38 -15.65 3.33
C LYS A 129 8.86 -15.63 3.31
N ALA A 130 8.22 -15.29 4.43
CA ALA A 130 6.76 -15.18 4.50
C ALA A 130 6.26 -14.08 3.56
N ALA A 131 6.92 -12.92 3.56
CA ALA A 131 6.61 -11.86 2.63
C ALA A 131 6.81 -12.30 1.16
N LEU A 132 7.87 -13.04 0.84
CA LEU A 132 8.05 -13.62 -0.51
C LEU A 132 6.89 -14.55 -0.90
N ASP A 133 6.41 -15.37 0.03
CA ASP A 133 5.27 -16.26 -0.21
C ASP A 133 3.99 -15.46 -0.48
N ASP A 134 3.75 -14.35 0.23
CA ASP A 134 2.63 -13.44 -0.05
C ASP A 134 2.75 -12.80 -1.44
N TRP A 135 3.92 -12.30 -1.81
CA TRP A 135 4.15 -11.70 -3.14
C TRP A 135 4.00 -12.73 -4.27
N LYS A 136 4.38 -14.00 -4.04
CA LYS A 136 4.11 -15.10 -4.97
C LYS A 136 2.62 -15.41 -5.06
N ALA A 137 1.89 -15.35 -3.95
CA ALA A 137 0.44 -15.53 -3.96
C ALA A 137 -0.25 -14.45 -4.81
N ILE A 138 0.18 -13.19 -4.72
CA ILE A 138 -0.27 -12.11 -5.62
C ILE A 138 0.01 -12.50 -7.08
N ALA A 139 1.24 -12.94 -7.40
CA ALA A 139 1.59 -13.30 -8.76
C ALA A 139 0.77 -14.48 -9.33
N GLU A 140 0.40 -15.46 -8.50
CA GLU A 140 -0.48 -16.56 -8.91
C GLU A 140 -1.92 -16.10 -9.11
N LEU A 141 -2.47 -15.30 -8.19
CA LEU A 141 -3.80 -14.70 -8.34
C LEU A 141 -3.90 -13.85 -9.60
N SER A 142 -2.81 -13.16 -9.94
CA SER A 142 -2.76 -12.32 -11.12
C SER A 142 -2.99 -13.12 -12.40
N LYS A 143 -2.36 -14.29 -12.56
CA LYS A 143 -2.56 -15.15 -13.75
C LYS A 143 -4.02 -15.52 -14.00
N ALA A 144 -4.84 -15.59 -12.95
CA ALA A 144 -6.23 -16.01 -13.02
C ALA A 144 -7.23 -14.84 -13.13
N SER A 145 -6.83 -13.60 -12.84
CA SER A 145 -7.76 -12.47 -12.68
C SER A 145 -7.43 -11.25 -13.55
N PRO A 146 -8.36 -10.83 -14.44
CA PRO A 146 -8.28 -9.55 -15.14
C PRO A 146 -8.56 -8.40 -14.15
N GLY A 147 -7.52 -7.86 -13.51
CA GLY A 147 -7.62 -6.75 -12.56
C GLY A 147 -6.59 -6.77 -11.42
N ALA A 148 -5.89 -7.89 -11.24
CA ALA A 148 -4.82 -8.01 -10.27
C ALA A 148 -3.54 -7.25 -10.69
N ILE A 149 -2.57 -7.13 -9.77
CA ILE A 149 -1.28 -6.47 -10.04
C ILE A 149 -0.49 -7.33 -11.04
N HIS A 150 -0.15 -6.79 -12.20
CA HIS A 150 0.51 -7.51 -13.28
C HIS A 150 1.78 -6.79 -13.76
N GLY A 151 2.64 -7.52 -14.45
CA GLY A 151 3.72 -6.95 -15.25
C GLY A 151 5.02 -6.72 -14.48
N ALA A 152 5.82 -5.77 -14.97
CA ALA A 152 7.20 -5.56 -14.56
C ALA A 152 7.35 -5.25 -13.06
N ASP A 153 6.43 -4.48 -12.46
CA ASP A 153 6.51 -4.11 -11.04
C ASP A 153 6.34 -5.31 -10.11
N LEU A 154 5.40 -6.21 -10.42
CA LEU A 154 5.20 -7.44 -9.64
C LEU A 154 6.43 -8.35 -9.73
N LEU A 155 7.01 -8.50 -10.93
CA LEU A 155 8.24 -9.26 -11.13
C LEU A 155 9.39 -8.66 -10.32
N ASN A 156 9.51 -7.33 -10.30
CA ASN A 156 10.50 -6.64 -9.48
C ASN A 156 10.26 -6.86 -7.98
N SER A 157 9.02 -6.75 -7.49
CA SER A 157 8.71 -7.01 -6.08
C SER A 157 9.07 -8.43 -5.67
N VAL A 158 8.69 -9.44 -6.46
CA VAL A 158 9.06 -10.84 -6.17
C VAL A 158 10.58 -11.01 -6.20
N ALA A 159 11.27 -10.45 -7.19
CA ALA A 159 12.73 -10.51 -7.30
C ALA A 159 13.44 -9.85 -6.11
N TYR A 160 12.95 -8.70 -5.68
CA TYR A 160 13.49 -7.98 -4.53
C TYR A 160 13.28 -8.76 -3.23
N MET A 161 12.13 -9.41 -3.06
CA MET A 161 11.87 -10.26 -1.91
C MET A 161 12.76 -11.51 -1.87
N ARG A 162 13.04 -12.12 -3.03
CA ARG A 162 14.05 -13.20 -3.15
C ARG A 162 15.44 -12.70 -2.73
N ALA A 163 15.81 -11.50 -3.16
CA ALA A 163 17.06 -10.87 -2.78
C ALA A 163 17.16 -10.67 -1.25
N LEU A 164 16.15 -10.05 -0.63
CA LEU A 164 16.11 -9.83 0.82
C LEU A 164 16.16 -11.16 1.60
N ALA A 165 15.35 -12.14 1.21
CA ALA A 165 15.28 -13.45 1.84
C ALA A 165 16.53 -14.32 1.64
N ASN A 166 17.45 -13.94 0.75
CA ASN A 166 18.60 -14.74 0.33
C ASN A 166 18.24 -16.11 -0.25
N VAL A 167 17.11 -16.22 -0.95
CA VAL A 167 16.64 -17.50 -1.51
C VAL A 167 16.30 -17.34 -2.97
N GLU A 168 16.50 -18.41 -3.74
CA GLU A 168 16.08 -18.47 -5.14
C GLU A 168 16.64 -17.27 -5.95
N LEU A 169 17.92 -16.93 -5.71
CA LEU A 169 18.55 -15.71 -6.23
C LEU A 169 18.66 -15.73 -7.76
N GLU A 170 18.92 -16.89 -8.35
CA GLU A 170 18.95 -17.07 -9.81
C GLU A 170 17.56 -16.86 -10.43
N GLN A 171 16.50 -17.34 -9.77
CA GLN A 171 15.13 -17.04 -10.19
C GLN A 171 14.84 -15.54 -10.04
N GLY A 172 15.30 -14.91 -8.96
CA GLY A 172 15.18 -13.45 -8.80
C GLY A 172 15.87 -12.68 -9.92
N LEU A 173 17.06 -13.13 -10.35
CA LEU A 173 17.72 -12.55 -11.52
C LEU A 173 16.92 -12.74 -12.82
N ALA A 174 16.28 -13.90 -13.00
CA ALA A 174 15.42 -14.12 -14.16
C ALA A 174 14.19 -13.19 -14.13
N ASP A 175 13.52 -13.10 -12.97
CA ASP A 175 12.34 -12.27 -12.74
C ASP A 175 12.65 -10.78 -13.01
N ILE A 176 13.74 -10.24 -12.45
CA ILE A 176 14.12 -8.83 -12.65
C ILE A 176 14.56 -8.53 -14.08
N ASN A 177 15.23 -9.47 -14.76
CA ASN A 177 15.58 -9.28 -16.17
C ASN A 177 14.33 -9.28 -17.05
N ALA A 178 13.33 -10.09 -16.73
CA ALA A 178 12.04 -10.04 -17.41
C ALA A 178 11.29 -8.71 -17.15
N ALA A 179 11.35 -8.17 -15.93
CA ALA A 179 10.80 -6.85 -15.62
C ALA A 179 11.48 -5.73 -16.42
N ILE A 180 12.81 -5.72 -16.45
CA ILE A 180 13.60 -4.75 -17.23
C ILE A 180 13.28 -4.85 -18.73
N ALA A 181 13.12 -6.06 -19.27
CA ALA A 181 12.77 -6.27 -20.67
C ALA A 181 11.35 -5.78 -21.03
N GLN A 182 10.44 -5.72 -20.07
CA GLN A 182 9.10 -5.14 -20.24
C GLN A 182 9.09 -3.62 -20.11
N SER A 183 10.08 -3.03 -19.43
CA SER A 183 10.18 -1.58 -19.28
C SER A 183 10.59 -0.90 -20.57
N LYS A 184 9.94 0.23 -20.88
CA LYS A 184 10.27 1.06 -22.06
C LYS A 184 11.45 2.00 -21.83
N SER A 185 11.85 2.18 -20.59
CA SER A 185 12.95 3.04 -20.17
C SER A 185 13.73 2.40 -19.03
N ASP A 186 14.96 2.87 -18.81
CA ASP A 186 15.68 2.54 -17.58
C ASP A 186 14.84 2.93 -16.36
N ASN A 187 14.89 2.11 -15.32
CA ASN A 187 14.17 2.31 -14.07
C ASN A 187 15.16 2.09 -12.92
N ALA A 188 15.27 3.07 -12.01
CA ALA A 188 16.27 3.03 -10.95
C ALA A 188 16.03 1.88 -9.97
N GLN A 189 14.76 1.61 -9.61
CA GLN A 189 14.42 0.50 -8.70
C GLN A 189 14.75 -0.86 -9.32
N TYR A 190 14.54 -1.03 -10.63
CA TYR A 190 14.83 -2.31 -11.28
C TYR A 190 16.32 -2.60 -11.38
N LEU A 191 17.11 -1.54 -11.67
CA LEU A 191 18.57 -1.62 -11.66
C LEU A 191 19.09 -1.90 -10.25
N ASP A 192 18.50 -1.28 -9.23
CA ASP A 192 18.85 -1.52 -7.83
C ASP A 192 18.58 -2.97 -7.41
N THR A 193 17.38 -3.49 -7.67
CA THR A 193 17.04 -4.90 -7.39
C THR A 193 17.99 -5.87 -8.09
N ARG A 194 18.30 -5.64 -9.37
CA ARG A 194 19.24 -6.50 -10.10
C ARG A 194 20.65 -6.39 -9.52
N GLY A 195 21.10 -5.18 -9.21
CA GLY A 195 22.37 -4.91 -8.56
C GLY A 195 22.50 -5.64 -7.22
N PHE A 196 21.47 -5.58 -6.39
CA PHE A 196 21.44 -6.25 -5.10
C PHE A 196 21.44 -7.78 -5.22
N LEU A 197 20.66 -8.35 -6.16
CA LEU A 197 20.72 -9.78 -6.47
C LEU A 197 22.11 -10.23 -6.93
N LEU A 198 22.74 -9.45 -7.83
CA LEU A 198 24.10 -9.72 -8.30
C LEU A 198 25.12 -9.67 -7.14
N TYR A 199 24.96 -8.73 -6.21
CA TYR A 199 25.78 -8.64 -5.01
C TYR A 199 25.62 -9.92 -4.15
N ARG A 200 24.39 -10.37 -3.91
CA ARG A 200 24.11 -11.60 -3.13
C ARG A 200 24.63 -12.86 -3.80
N LEU A 201 24.72 -12.86 -5.12
CA LEU A 201 25.32 -13.93 -5.93
C LEU A 201 26.86 -13.82 -6.06
N GLY A 202 27.50 -12.84 -5.41
CA GLY A 202 28.95 -12.65 -5.46
C GLY A 202 29.47 -12.00 -6.75
N GLN A 203 28.58 -11.49 -7.60
CA GLN A 203 28.93 -10.85 -8.89
C GLN A 203 29.18 -9.35 -8.71
N PHE A 204 30.12 -9.01 -7.84
CA PHE A 204 30.28 -7.66 -7.28
C PHE A 204 30.52 -6.56 -8.31
N SER A 205 31.34 -6.79 -9.34
CA SER A 205 31.61 -5.77 -10.37
C SER A 205 30.38 -5.44 -11.20
N ARG A 206 29.53 -6.44 -11.48
CA ARG A 206 28.26 -6.24 -12.19
C ARG A 206 27.24 -5.57 -11.28
N ALA A 207 27.20 -5.97 -10.00
CA ALA A 207 26.36 -5.35 -8.99
C ALA A 207 26.64 -3.85 -8.88
N LEU A 208 27.91 -3.47 -8.68
CA LEU A 208 28.31 -2.07 -8.54
C LEU A 208 27.94 -1.24 -9.78
N ALA A 209 28.13 -1.78 -11.00
CA ALA A 209 27.76 -1.09 -12.22
C ALA A 209 26.26 -0.78 -12.32
N ASP A 210 25.40 -1.70 -11.90
CA ASP A 210 23.94 -1.47 -11.86
C ASP A 210 23.55 -0.51 -10.75
N LEU A 211 24.13 -0.65 -9.56
CA LEU A 211 23.85 0.20 -8.39
C LEU A 211 24.30 1.65 -8.62
N ASP A 212 25.44 1.87 -9.28
CA ASP A 212 25.89 3.20 -9.69
C ASP A 212 24.90 3.86 -10.65
N ARG A 213 24.41 3.10 -11.63
CA ARG A 213 23.39 3.59 -12.57
C ARG A 213 22.05 3.86 -11.86
N ALA A 214 21.64 3.00 -10.94
CA ALA A 214 20.42 3.17 -10.16
C ALA A 214 20.46 4.47 -9.34
N VAL A 215 21.54 4.70 -8.57
CA VAL A 215 21.71 5.93 -7.78
C VAL A 215 21.77 7.17 -8.68
N ALA A 216 22.51 7.12 -9.79
CA ALA A 216 22.62 8.25 -10.71
C ALA A 216 21.26 8.60 -11.35
N LEU A 217 20.51 7.59 -11.79
CA LEU A 217 19.18 7.76 -12.38
C LEU A 217 18.19 8.32 -11.34
N PHE A 218 18.13 7.70 -10.15
CA PHE A 218 17.22 8.15 -9.11
C PHE A 218 17.55 9.54 -8.60
N ARG A 219 18.82 9.96 -8.55
CA ARG A 219 19.16 11.34 -8.16
C ARG A 219 18.57 12.38 -9.12
N LYS A 220 18.56 12.07 -10.41
CA LYS A 220 17.93 12.93 -11.41
C LYS A 220 16.41 12.95 -11.19
N GLU A 221 15.78 11.78 -11.12
CA GLU A 221 14.33 11.64 -10.88
C GLU A 221 13.90 12.33 -9.58
N ARG A 222 14.65 12.13 -8.49
CA ARG A 222 14.43 12.76 -7.19
C ARG A 222 14.45 14.28 -7.27
N THR A 223 15.32 14.86 -8.09
CA THR A 223 15.35 16.33 -8.25
C THR A 223 14.03 16.83 -8.82
N ASP A 224 13.56 16.19 -9.91
CA ASP A 224 12.30 16.52 -10.56
C ASP A 224 11.09 16.25 -9.63
N LEU A 225 11.12 15.14 -8.88
CA LEU A 225 10.08 14.77 -7.90
C LEU A 225 10.00 15.76 -6.74
N LEU A 226 11.15 16.19 -6.19
CA LEU A 226 11.17 17.16 -5.08
C LEU A 226 10.76 18.55 -5.53
N GLU A 227 11.12 18.97 -6.75
CA GLU A 227 10.67 20.24 -7.33
C GLU A 227 9.15 20.26 -7.50
N SER A 228 8.58 19.19 -8.09
CA SER A 228 7.13 19.03 -8.21
C SER A 228 6.44 18.99 -6.84
N LEU A 229 7.05 18.31 -5.86
CA LEU A 229 6.51 18.22 -4.51
C LEU A 229 6.47 19.59 -3.82
N ASP A 230 7.52 20.40 -3.95
CA ASP A 230 7.59 21.76 -3.39
C ASP A 230 6.47 22.68 -3.91
N GLU A 231 6.06 22.52 -5.17
CA GLU A 231 4.89 23.23 -5.71
C GLU A 231 3.60 22.75 -5.07
N THR A 232 3.41 21.42 -4.96
CA THR A 232 2.21 20.86 -4.31
C THR A 232 2.13 21.24 -2.83
N MET A 233 3.27 21.27 -2.11
CA MET A 233 3.33 21.68 -0.71
C MET A 233 2.78 23.08 -0.47
N LYS A 234 3.00 24.02 -1.41
CA LYS A 234 2.46 25.38 -1.31
C LYS A 234 0.95 25.43 -1.47
N ALA A 235 0.36 24.47 -2.17
CA ALA A 235 -1.08 24.41 -2.45
C ALA A 235 -1.88 23.70 -1.34
N TYR A 236 -1.28 22.75 -0.63
CA TYR A 236 -1.95 21.97 0.41
C TYR A 236 -1.94 22.69 1.77
N VAL A 237 -3.11 22.76 2.42
CA VAL A 237 -3.20 23.27 3.81
C VAL A 237 -2.66 22.24 4.79
N ASP A 238 -3.02 20.97 4.61
CA ASP A 238 -2.51 19.86 5.40
C ASP A 238 -1.19 19.35 4.82
N GLN A 239 -0.11 19.49 5.59
CA GLN A 239 1.24 19.13 5.18
C GLN A 239 1.60 17.66 5.44
N ARG A 240 0.70 16.85 6.02
CA ARG A 240 0.99 15.43 6.33
C ARG A 240 1.37 14.64 5.08
N VAL A 241 0.53 14.69 4.05
CA VAL A 241 0.71 13.93 2.80
C VAL A 241 2.01 14.30 2.09
N PRO A 242 2.31 15.58 1.79
CA PRO A 242 3.53 15.89 1.09
C PRO A 242 4.80 15.64 1.93
N ASN A 243 4.75 15.81 3.25
CA ASN A 243 5.88 15.46 4.11
C ASN A 243 6.19 13.96 4.08
N GLU A 244 5.17 13.09 4.10
CA GLU A 244 5.38 11.64 3.95
C GLU A 244 5.86 11.27 2.54
N ALA A 245 5.38 11.95 1.50
CA ALA A 245 5.89 11.78 0.14
C ALA A 245 7.38 12.13 0.04
N LYS A 246 7.80 13.27 0.62
CA LYS A 246 9.22 13.67 0.67
C LYS A 246 10.06 12.61 1.37
N LYS A 247 9.60 12.16 2.55
CA LYS A 247 10.28 11.12 3.32
C LYS A 247 10.40 9.82 2.53
N THR A 248 9.40 9.47 1.72
CA THR A 248 9.42 8.29 0.86
C THR A 248 10.47 8.42 -0.26
N ILE A 249 10.56 9.59 -0.89
CA ILE A 249 11.58 9.90 -1.89
C ILE A 249 12.99 9.79 -1.29
N ASP A 250 13.21 10.43 -0.14
CA ASP A 250 14.50 10.39 0.56
C ASP A 250 14.84 8.97 1.05
N ARG A 251 13.85 8.20 1.53
CA ARG A 251 14.03 6.79 1.91
C ARG A 251 14.47 5.94 0.72
N THR A 252 13.87 6.17 -0.46
CA THR A 252 14.24 5.42 -1.67
C THR A 252 15.71 5.65 -2.02
N LEU A 253 16.18 6.91 -1.96
CA LEU A 253 17.60 7.19 -2.16
C LEU A 253 18.47 6.50 -1.10
N ALA A 254 18.04 6.52 0.16
CA ALA A 254 18.79 5.89 1.24
C ALA A 254 18.95 4.37 1.02
N VAL A 255 17.92 3.68 0.51
CA VAL A 255 18.00 2.25 0.15
C VAL A 255 19.01 2.01 -0.97
N LEU A 256 18.90 2.77 -2.06
CA LEU A 256 19.81 2.65 -3.22
C LEU A 256 21.27 2.91 -2.81
N LEU A 257 21.51 3.93 -2.00
CA LEU A 257 22.84 4.23 -1.44
C LEU A 257 23.34 3.10 -0.55
N TYR A 258 22.46 2.48 0.24
CA TYR A 258 22.85 1.38 1.12
C TYR A 258 23.24 0.13 0.33
N HIS A 259 22.46 -0.27 -0.69
CA HIS A 259 22.86 -1.37 -1.55
C HIS A 259 24.19 -1.07 -2.26
N ARG A 260 24.37 0.16 -2.75
CA ARG A 260 25.62 0.57 -3.38
C ARG A 260 26.80 0.56 -2.41
N SER A 261 26.63 1.01 -1.17
CA SER A 261 27.70 1.00 -0.18
C SER A 261 28.20 -0.42 0.09
N LEU A 262 27.28 -1.40 0.19
CA LEU A 262 27.64 -2.81 0.36
C LEU A 262 28.54 -3.31 -0.78
N ALA A 263 28.25 -2.92 -2.03
CA ALA A 263 29.07 -3.29 -3.18
C ALA A 263 30.39 -2.48 -3.25
N GLN A 264 30.38 -1.20 -2.88
CA GLN A 264 31.55 -0.32 -2.90
C GLN A 264 32.61 -0.72 -1.88
N ASP A 265 32.21 -1.11 -0.67
CA ASP A 265 33.13 -1.50 0.41
C ASP A 265 34.05 -2.68 0.02
N LEU A 266 33.64 -3.47 -0.98
CA LEU A 266 34.46 -4.56 -1.53
C LEU A 266 35.60 -4.10 -2.44
N PHE A 267 35.56 -2.85 -2.92
CA PHE A 267 36.55 -2.27 -3.84
C PHE A 267 37.26 -1.05 -3.27
N ASP A 268 36.53 -0.21 -2.52
CA ASP A 268 37.00 1.06 -1.96
C ASP A 268 36.10 1.48 -0.77
N GLU A 269 36.54 1.13 0.44
CA GLU A 269 35.83 1.43 1.71
C GLU A 269 35.54 2.93 1.91
N GLN A 270 36.33 3.83 1.31
CA GLN A 270 36.08 5.27 1.44
C GLN A 270 34.81 5.69 0.69
N LYS A 271 34.50 5.03 -0.43
CA LYS A 271 33.29 5.32 -1.20
C LYS A 271 32.04 4.81 -0.48
N GLY A 272 32.07 3.59 0.03
CA GLY A 272 30.94 3.07 0.80
C GLY A 272 30.70 3.91 2.06
N ALA A 273 31.74 4.32 2.77
CA ALA A 273 31.62 5.25 3.90
C ALA A 273 30.97 6.60 3.52
N ALA A 274 31.19 7.11 2.31
CA ALA A 274 30.56 8.33 1.82
C ALA A 274 29.04 8.15 1.63
N ASP A 275 28.61 7.03 1.03
CA ASP A 275 27.20 6.69 0.88
C ASP A 275 26.51 6.53 2.25
N LEU A 276 27.16 5.84 3.20
CA LEU A 276 26.65 5.72 4.57
C LEU A 276 26.52 7.07 5.27
N SER A 277 27.43 8.03 4.99
CA SER A 277 27.33 9.39 5.51
C SER A 277 26.16 10.16 4.88
N GLU A 278 25.93 9.99 3.58
CA GLU A 278 24.80 10.63 2.88
C GLU A 278 23.46 10.12 3.39
N ILE A 279 23.32 8.81 3.62
CA ILE A 279 22.14 8.19 4.24
C ILE A 279 21.81 8.85 5.58
N ARG A 280 22.81 9.06 6.45
CA ARG A 280 22.63 9.77 7.73
C ARG A 280 22.19 11.22 7.52
N GLY A 281 22.72 11.88 6.49
CA GLY A 281 22.32 13.23 6.08
C GLY A 281 20.85 13.32 5.63
N LEU A 282 20.29 12.24 5.09
CA LEU A 282 18.86 12.11 4.75
C LEU A 282 17.98 11.80 5.97
N GLY A 283 18.57 11.62 7.16
CA GLY A 283 17.84 11.34 8.40
C GLY A 283 17.51 9.86 8.64
N PHE A 284 18.21 8.95 7.96
CA PHE A 284 18.04 7.50 8.16
C PHE A 284 19.30 6.88 8.76
N GLU A 285 19.12 5.81 9.53
CA GLU A 285 20.22 4.99 10.00
C GLU A 285 20.63 3.98 8.91
N PRO A 286 21.90 3.91 8.49
CA PRO A 286 22.35 2.90 7.54
C PRO A 286 22.30 1.49 8.13
N GLY A 287 21.83 0.51 7.36
CA GLY A 287 21.76 -0.88 7.79
C GLY A 287 20.54 -1.61 7.23
N GLU A 288 20.39 -2.87 7.65
CA GLU A 288 19.30 -3.76 7.20
C GLU A 288 17.88 -3.31 7.59
N GLN A 289 17.76 -2.24 8.36
CA GLN A 289 16.49 -1.57 8.66
C GLN A 289 15.98 -0.66 7.53
N LEU A 290 16.82 -0.35 6.54
CA LEU A 290 16.45 0.55 5.44
C LEU A 290 15.51 -0.09 4.41
N TYR A 291 15.49 -1.42 4.33
CA TYR A 291 14.67 -2.19 3.40
C TYR A 291 13.15 -1.96 3.59
#